data_AF-A0A0F9BFF0-F1
#
_entry.id   AF-A0A0F9BFF0-F1
#
_cell.length_a   1.000
_cell.length_b   1.000
_cell.length_c   1.000
_cell.angle_alpha   90.00
_cell.angle_beta   90.00
_cell.angle_gamma   90.00
#
_symmetry.space_group_name_H-M   'P 1'
#
loop_
_entity.id
_entity.type
_entity.pdbx_description
1 polymer ?
#
loop_
_entity_poly.entity_id
_entity_poly.type
_entity_poly.pdbx_seq_one_letter_code
_entity_poly.pdbx_strand_id
1 'polypeptide(L)'
;MDLRKKGFQMPEKIHFEEETLTDTYGKLIAEPLERGYGTTLGGALRRVLLNSIEGAAATGVRIAGAVHEFATIEGVKEDVVEIALNIKSLKFRMEGNSEKTAIVKATGPKDITGADLQVDASLAVMNPGQHVLTL
;
A
#
# COMPACT_ATOMS: atom_id res chain seq x y z
N MET A 1 -6.32 4.76 -36.26
CA MET A 1 -7.27 5.86 -36.55
C MET A 1 -6.79 7.09 -35.80
N ASP A 2 -6.48 8.18 -36.50
CA ASP A 2 -5.97 9.42 -35.89
C ASP A 2 -7.15 10.27 -35.41
N LEU A 3 -7.36 10.32 -34.09
CA LEU A 3 -8.48 11.03 -33.47
C LEU A 3 -8.37 12.55 -33.65
N ARG A 4 -7.15 13.10 -33.66
CA ARG A 4 -6.92 14.54 -33.84
C ARG A 4 -7.32 14.99 -35.24
N LYS A 5 -7.05 14.17 -36.27
CA LYS A 5 -7.49 14.43 -37.66
C LYS A 5 -9.01 14.41 -37.85
N LYS A 6 -9.77 13.88 -36.89
CA LYS A 6 -11.24 13.88 -36.89
C LYS A 6 -11.86 15.03 -36.08
N GLY A 7 -11.05 15.96 -35.58
CA GLY A 7 -11.51 17.09 -34.79
C GLY A 7 -11.75 16.78 -33.31
N PHE A 8 -11.24 15.64 -32.81
CA PHE A 8 -11.39 15.26 -31.41
C PHE A 8 -10.42 16.04 -30.51
N GLN A 9 -10.93 16.71 -29.47
CA GLN A 9 -10.10 17.45 -28.52
C GLN A 9 -9.40 16.49 -27.56
N MET A 10 -8.09 16.30 -27.78
CA MET A 10 -7.21 15.64 -26.83
C MET A 10 -6.74 16.66 -25.77
N PRO A 11 -6.48 16.23 -24.52
CA PRO A 11 -5.83 17.09 -23.54
C PRO A 11 -4.44 17.49 -24.03
N GLU A 12 -4.14 18.79 -23.93
CA GLU A 12 -2.87 19.37 -24.35
C GLU A 12 -1.90 19.52 -23.17
N LYS A 13 -2.45 19.71 -21.97
CA LYS A 13 -1.70 19.85 -20.72
C LYS A 13 -2.11 18.75 -19.76
N ILE A 14 -1.12 18.00 -19.30
CA ILE A 14 -1.25 17.00 -18.25
C ILE A 14 -0.16 17.31 -17.24
N HIS A 15 -0.53 17.73 -16.03
CA HIS A 15 0.40 18.12 -14.99
C HIS A 15 -0.17 17.81 -13.60
N PHE A 16 0.70 17.71 -12.61
CA PHE A 16 0.27 17.64 -11.21
C PHE A 16 0.11 19.05 -10.64
N GLU A 17 -0.84 19.21 -9.73
CA GLU A 17 -0.94 20.41 -8.91
C GLU A 17 0.16 20.36 -7.83
N GLU A 18 1.25 21.09 -8.07
CA GLU A 18 2.46 21.08 -7.24
C GLU A 18 2.17 21.45 -5.77
N GLU A 19 1.21 22.34 -5.50
CA GLU A 19 0.85 22.77 -4.14
C GLU A 19 0.31 21.64 -3.26
N THR A 20 -0.36 20.64 -3.86
CA THR A 20 -0.94 19.52 -3.13
C THR A 20 -0.10 18.25 -3.24
N LEU A 21 0.97 18.26 -4.05
CA LEU A 21 1.79 17.08 -4.31
C LEU A 21 2.58 16.67 -3.05
N THR A 22 2.45 15.41 -2.67
CA THR A 22 3.21 14.77 -1.58
C THR A 22 3.64 13.37 -2.02
N ASP A 23 4.43 12.69 -1.19
CA ASP A 23 4.86 11.30 -1.45
C ASP A 23 3.71 10.29 -1.56
N THR A 24 2.51 10.64 -1.07
CA THR A 24 1.34 9.72 -1.02
C THR A 24 0.07 10.29 -1.64
N TYR A 25 0.09 11.55 -2.09
CA TYR A 25 -1.05 12.20 -2.72
C TYR A 25 -0.58 13.04 -3.90
N GLY A 26 -1.28 12.93 -5.03
CA GLY A 26 -1.09 13.77 -6.19
C GLY A 26 -2.41 14.06 -6.87
N LYS A 27 -2.61 15.32 -7.26
CA LYS A 27 -3.78 15.76 -8.03
C LYS A 27 -3.36 16.01 -9.48
N LEU A 28 -3.73 15.11 -10.38
CA LEU A 28 -3.44 15.21 -11.80
C LEU A 28 -4.52 16.04 -12.51
N ILE A 29 -4.12 17.10 -13.21
CA ILE A 29 -4.98 17.96 -14.02
C ILE A 29 -4.71 17.66 -15.49
N ALA A 30 -5.77 17.29 -16.23
CA ALA A 30 -5.72 17.03 -17.67
C ALA A 30 -6.74 17.90 -18.39
N GLU A 31 -6.25 18.81 -19.24
CA GLU A 31 -7.09 19.80 -19.93
C GLU A 31 -6.51 20.23 -21.29
N PRO A 32 -7.33 20.76 -22.21
CA PRO A 32 -8.80 20.74 -22.19
C PRO A 32 -9.36 19.37 -22.61
N LEU A 33 -10.59 19.05 -22.18
CA LEU A 33 -11.30 17.85 -22.61
C LEU A 33 -12.61 18.22 -23.30
N GLU A 34 -13.02 17.39 -24.26
CA GLU A 34 -14.35 17.48 -24.85
C GLU A 34 -15.45 17.32 -23.78
N ARG A 35 -16.59 17.98 -24.01
CA ARG A 35 -17.74 17.91 -23.10
C ARG A 35 -18.17 16.45 -22.91
N GLY A 36 -18.25 16.01 -21.67
CA GLY A 36 -18.61 14.63 -21.31
C GLY A 36 -17.46 13.62 -21.29
N TYR A 37 -16.26 13.96 -21.80
CA TYR A 37 -15.10 13.08 -21.72
C TYR A 37 -14.42 13.07 -20.37
N GLY A 38 -14.58 14.14 -19.56
CA GLY A 38 -14.07 14.17 -18.19
C GLY A 38 -14.61 13.03 -17.32
N THR A 39 -15.92 12.77 -17.37
CA THR A 39 -16.55 11.66 -16.63
C THR A 39 -16.18 10.29 -17.21
N THR A 40 -16.07 10.20 -18.55
CA THR A 40 -15.68 8.97 -19.25
C THR A 40 -14.26 8.54 -18.87
N LEU A 41 -13.28 9.45 -19.00
CA LEU A 41 -11.89 9.20 -18.65
C LEU A 41 -11.72 9.02 -17.13
N GLY A 42 -12.31 9.90 -16.33
CA GLY A 42 -12.22 9.84 -14.87
C GLY A 42 -12.79 8.53 -14.31
N GLY A 43 -13.94 8.08 -14.82
CA GLY A 43 -14.54 6.81 -14.43
C GLY A 43 -13.69 5.60 -14.83
N ALA A 44 -13.14 5.61 -16.05
CA ALA A 44 -12.25 4.54 -16.52
C ALA A 44 -10.96 4.48 -15.69
N LEU A 45 -10.29 5.61 -15.49
CA LEU A 45 -9.05 5.72 -14.69
C LEU A 45 -9.31 5.30 -13.24
N ARG A 46 -10.40 5.78 -12.61
CA ARG A 46 -10.77 5.36 -11.25
C ARG A 46 -10.92 3.85 -11.14
N ARG A 47 -11.56 3.19 -12.11
CA ARG A 47 -11.75 1.73 -12.08
C ARG A 47 -10.42 0.98 -12.18
N VAL A 48 -9.52 1.43 -13.06
CA VAL A 48 -8.20 0.82 -13.24
C VAL A 48 -7.36 1.03 -11.98
N LEU A 49 -7.30 2.25 -11.45
CA LEU A 49 -6.52 2.59 -10.27
C LEU A 49 -7.00 1.86 -9.00
N LEU A 50 -8.30 1.57 -8.87
CA LEU A 50 -8.84 0.87 -7.70
C LEU A 50 -8.72 -0.66 -7.78
N ASN A 51 -8.64 -1.26 -8.97
CA ASN A 51 -8.75 -2.72 -9.11
C ASN A 51 -7.54 -3.40 -9.76
N SER A 52 -6.68 -2.66 -10.47
CA SER A 52 -5.66 -3.25 -11.35
C SER A 52 -4.27 -2.74 -11.07
N ILE A 53 -4.05 -2.08 -9.93
CA ILE A 53 -2.72 -1.73 -9.45
C ILE A 53 -2.14 -2.96 -8.73
N GLU A 54 -1.02 -3.46 -9.24
CA GLU A 54 -0.24 -4.49 -8.58
C GLU A 54 0.46 -3.90 -7.35
N GLY A 55 0.52 -4.68 -6.28
CA GLY A 55 1.17 -4.28 -5.04
C GLY A 55 1.46 -5.49 -4.16
N ALA A 56 2.33 -5.29 -3.17
CA ALA A 56 2.64 -6.32 -2.18
C ALA A 56 1.91 -6.01 -0.86
N ALA A 57 1.27 -7.02 -0.29
CA ALA A 57 0.55 -6.93 0.98
C ALA A 57 0.73 -8.23 1.77
N ALA A 58 0.60 -8.15 3.10
CA ALA A 58 0.60 -9.33 3.95
C ALA A 58 -0.63 -10.21 3.66
N THR A 59 -0.39 -11.47 3.32
CA THR A 59 -1.45 -12.46 3.02
C THR A 59 -1.77 -13.36 4.22
N GLY A 60 -0.85 -13.46 5.18
CA GLY A 60 -1.03 -14.23 6.41
C GLY A 60 0.04 -13.93 7.44
N VAL A 61 -0.21 -14.34 8.67
CA VAL A 61 0.73 -14.22 9.80
C VAL A 61 0.70 -15.50 10.61
N ARG A 62 1.85 -15.89 11.16
CA ARG A 62 1.98 -16.97 12.12
C ARG A 62 2.68 -16.43 13.36
N ILE A 63 1.98 -16.47 14.49
CA ILE A 63 2.44 -15.93 15.77
C ILE A 63 2.64 -17.09 16.75
N ALA A 64 3.83 -17.21 17.31
CA ALA A 64 4.11 -18.23 18.32
C ALA A 64 3.31 -17.95 19.60
N GLY A 65 2.65 -18.97 20.14
CA GLY A 65 1.80 -18.83 21.33
C GLY A 65 0.35 -18.41 21.06
N ALA A 66 0.04 -17.94 19.84
CA ALA A 66 -1.34 -17.68 19.45
C ALA A 66 -2.05 -18.97 19.02
N VAL A 67 -3.06 -19.40 19.78
CA VAL A 67 -3.86 -20.59 19.46
C VAL A 67 -4.97 -20.29 18.46
N HIS A 68 -5.49 -19.06 18.49
CA HIS A 68 -6.52 -18.55 17.59
C HIS A 68 -6.40 -17.02 17.45
N GLU A 69 -7.17 -16.44 16.54
CA GLU A 69 -7.14 -15.03 16.15
C GLU A 69 -7.59 -14.06 17.25
N PHE A 70 -8.38 -14.53 18.21
CA PHE A 70 -8.85 -13.75 19.37
C PHE A 70 -8.01 -13.96 20.64
N ALA A 71 -6.87 -14.63 20.55
CA ALA A 71 -6.05 -14.94 21.72
C ALA A 71 -5.26 -13.69 22.17
N THR A 72 -4.98 -13.61 23.45
CA THR A 72 -3.93 -12.76 24.01
C THR A 72 -2.66 -13.58 24.19
N ILE A 73 -1.51 -12.91 24.15
CA ILE A 73 -0.20 -13.55 24.33
C ILE A 73 0.42 -12.96 25.60
N GLU A 74 0.87 -13.82 26.51
CA GLU A 74 1.52 -13.37 27.74
C GLU A 74 2.78 -12.54 27.43
N GLY A 75 2.89 -11.37 28.05
CA GLY A 75 3.99 -10.44 27.78
C GLY A 75 3.88 -9.70 26.46
N VAL A 76 2.70 -9.66 25.82
CA VAL A 76 2.42 -8.80 24.68
C VAL A 76 1.27 -7.87 25.05
N LYS A 77 1.39 -6.58 24.74
CA LYS A 77 0.38 -5.59 25.07
C LYS A 77 -0.88 -5.71 24.19
N GLU A 78 -0.68 -5.91 22.89
CA GLU A 78 -1.73 -6.05 21.88
C GLU A 78 -2.28 -7.48 21.82
N ASP A 79 -3.56 -7.62 21.49
CA ASP A 79 -4.14 -8.92 21.14
C ASP A 79 -3.82 -9.31 19.69
N VAL A 80 -4.09 -10.57 19.33
CA VAL A 80 -3.77 -11.08 17.98
C VAL A 80 -4.52 -10.33 16.86
N VAL A 81 -5.72 -9.80 17.12
CA VAL A 81 -6.49 -9.01 16.14
C VAL A 81 -5.80 -7.68 15.89
N GLU A 82 -5.40 -6.98 16.95
CA GLU A 82 -4.69 -5.71 16.87
C GLU A 82 -3.34 -5.88 16.15
N ILE A 83 -2.60 -6.95 16.46
CA ILE A 83 -1.36 -7.29 15.74
C ILE A 83 -1.64 -7.51 14.25
N ALA A 84 -2.70 -8.24 13.89
CA ALA A 84 -3.06 -8.46 12.50
C ALA A 84 -3.43 -7.16 11.77
N LEU A 85 -4.12 -6.23 12.43
CA LEU A 85 -4.45 -4.91 11.88
C LEU A 85 -3.20 -4.02 11.71
N ASN A 86 -2.27 -4.09 12.66
CA ASN A 86 -0.99 -3.40 12.58
C ASN A 86 -0.14 -3.93 11.41
N ILE A 87 -0.10 -5.26 11.22
CA ILE A 87 0.58 -5.88 10.08
C ILE A 87 -0.07 -5.47 8.75
N LYS A 88 -1.41 -5.39 8.69
CA LYS A 88 -2.12 -4.90 7.49
C LYS A 88 -1.75 -3.45 7.12
N SER A 89 -1.30 -2.65 8.09
CA SER A 89 -0.88 -1.26 7.88
C SER A 89 0.56 -1.14 7.38
N LEU A 90 1.34 -2.23 7.37
CA LEU A 90 2.66 -2.27 6.76
C LEU A 90 2.56 -2.16 5.24
N LYS A 91 3.42 -1.34 4.65
CA LYS A 91 3.52 -1.12 3.21
C LYS A 91 4.78 -1.80 2.70
N PHE A 92 4.62 -2.65 1.70
CA PHE A 92 5.72 -3.41 1.12
C PHE A 92 5.98 -3.01 -0.32
N ARG A 93 7.25 -2.98 -0.70
CA ARG A 93 7.71 -2.99 -2.09
C ARG A 93 8.43 -4.30 -2.33
N MET A 94 8.07 -5.01 -3.39
CA MET A 94 8.64 -6.32 -3.70
C MET A 94 9.10 -6.35 -5.15
N GLU A 95 10.26 -6.95 -5.39
CA GLU A 95 10.73 -7.29 -6.72
C GLU A 95 10.29 -8.72 -7.06
N GLY A 96 9.59 -8.89 -8.19
CA GLY A 96 9.02 -10.16 -8.63
C GLY A 96 7.64 -10.46 -8.05
N ASN A 97 7.06 -11.60 -8.47
CA ASN A 97 5.67 -11.99 -8.16
C ASN A 97 5.57 -13.26 -7.30
N SER A 98 6.64 -13.63 -6.59
CA SER A 98 6.65 -14.80 -5.70
C SER A 98 6.26 -14.42 -4.27
N GLU A 99 5.62 -15.33 -3.55
CA GLU A 99 5.41 -15.19 -2.11
C GLU A 99 6.74 -15.12 -1.33
N LYS A 100 6.79 -14.24 -0.32
CA LYS A 100 7.95 -14.04 0.55
C LYS A 100 7.52 -14.01 2.00
N THR A 101 8.42 -14.43 2.89
CA THR A 101 8.17 -14.47 4.34
C THR A 101 9.09 -13.48 5.04
N ALA A 102 8.51 -12.52 5.76
CA ALA A 102 9.23 -11.69 6.72
C ALA A 102 9.21 -12.34 8.11
N ILE A 103 10.30 -12.21 8.86
CA ILE A 103 10.45 -12.85 10.17
C ILE A 103 10.82 -11.79 11.20
N VAL A 104 10.23 -11.85 12.39
CA VAL A 104 10.66 -11.07 13.55
C VAL A 104 10.94 -12.00 14.72
N LYS A 105 12.04 -11.73 15.43
CA LYS A 105 12.42 -12.43 16.65
C LYS A 105 12.88 -11.39 17.65
N ALA A 106 12.22 -11.33 18.79
CA ALA A 106 12.53 -10.39 19.86
C ALA A 106 12.28 -11.03 21.23
N THR A 107 12.96 -10.51 22.25
CA THR A 107 12.86 -10.99 23.63
C THR A 107 13.12 -9.82 24.57
N GLY A 108 12.34 -9.75 25.65
CA GLY A 108 12.39 -8.68 26.63
C GLY A 108 11.62 -7.42 26.19
N PRO A 109 11.52 -6.42 27.08
CA PRO A 109 10.68 -5.23 26.86
C PRO A 109 11.13 -4.47 25.61
N LYS A 110 10.26 -4.37 24.61
CA LYS A 110 10.60 -3.73 23.33
C LYS A 110 9.36 -3.41 22.49
N ASP A 111 9.34 -2.23 21.90
CA ASP A 111 8.42 -1.91 20.80
C ASP A 111 8.95 -2.49 19.48
N ILE A 112 8.12 -3.30 18.84
CA ILE A 112 8.38 -3.93 17.55
C ILE A 112 7.71 -3.12 16.47
N THR A 113 8.52 -2.71 15.48
CA THR A 113 8.09 -1.87 14.37
C THR A 113 8.39 -2.53 13.02
N GLY A 114 7.94 -1.90 11.94
CA GLY A 114 8.28 -2.26 10.56
C GLY A 114 9.79 -2.43 10.32
N ALA A 115 10.63 -1.71 11.06
CA ALA A 115 12.09 -1.77 10.97
C ALA A 115 12.68 -3.07 11.53
N ASP A 116 11.97 -3.76 12.43
CA ASP A 116 12.44 -4.99 13.07
C ASP A 116 12.18 -6.25 12.24
N LEU A 117 11.45 -6.14 11.14
CA LEU A 117 11.17 -7.25 10.23
C LEU A 117 12.45 -7.61 9.45
N GLN A 118 12.88 -8.85 9.61
CA GLN A 118 13.91 -9.47 8.77
C GLN A 118 13.27 -9.86 7.44
N VAL A 119 13.66 -9.14 6.39
CA VAL A 119 13.19 -9.34 5.01
C VAL A 119 14.37 -9.68 4.11
N ASP A 120 14.10 -10.34 2.99
CA ASP A 120 15.11 -10.57 1.96
C ASP A 120 15.36 -9.31 1.11
N ALA A 121 16.43 -9.31 0.31
CA ALA A 121 16.84 -8.14 -0.48
C ALA A 121 15.81 -7.68 -1.54
N SER A 122 14.86 -8.55 -1.92
CA SER A 122 13.82 -8.23 -2.90
C SER A 122 12.50 -7.84 -2.23
N LEU A 123 12.48 -7.65 -0.90
CA LEU A 123 11.34 -7.13 -0.15
C LEU A 123 11.79 -5.96 0.73
N ALA A 124 11.14 -4.80 0.57
CA ALA A 124 11.41 -3.61 1.36
C ALA A 124 10.15 -3.14 2.11
N VAL A 125 10.31 -2.83 3.40
CA VAL A 125 9.28 -2.18 4.21
C VAL A 125 9.34 -0.68 3.97
N MET A 126 8.28 -0.11 3.42
CA MET A 126 8.23 1.29 2.99
C MET A 126 7.89 2.26 4.13
N ASN A 127 7.31 1.76 5.23
CA ASN A 127 7.00 2.51 6.44
C ASN A 127 7.62 1.83 7.68
N PRO A 128 8.96 1.91 7.85
CA PRO A 128 9.66 1.22 8.94
C PRO A 128 9.19 1.63 10.34
N GLY A 129 8.64 2.83 10.51
CA GLY A 129 8.09 3.30 11.79
C GLY A 129 6.70 2.76 12.14
N GLN A 130 6.09 1.92 11.29
CA GLN A 130 4.78 1.33 11.59
C GLN A 130 4.88 0.41 12.80
N HIS A 131 4.11 0.71 13.85
CA HIS A 131 4.00 -0.14 15.03
C HIS A 131 3.41 -1.51 14.66
N VAL A 132 3.94 -2.57 15.27
CA VAL A 132 3.45 -3.94 15.13
C VAL A 132 2.91 -4.45 16.47
N LEU A 133 3.75 -4.48 17.50
CA LEU A 133 3.40 -4.91 18.86
C LEU A 133 4.42 -4.43 19.89
N THR A 134 4.07 -4.48 21.17
CA THR A 134 4.96 -4.21 22.30
C THR A 134 5.11 -5.46 23.18
N LEU A 135 6.36 -5.84 23.44
CA LEU A 135 6.79 -6.87 24.42
C LEU A 135 7.02 -6.28 25.81
#